data_AF-A0A7C5D8C9-F1
#
_entry.id   AF-A0A7C5D8C9-F1
#
_cell.length_a   1.000
_cell.length_b   1.000
_cell.length_c   1.000
_cell.angle_alpha   90.00
_cell.angle_beta   90.00
_cell.angle_gamma   90.00
#
_symmetry.space_group_name_H-M   'P 1'
#
loop_
_entity.id
_entity.type
_entity.pdbx_description
1 polymer ?
#
loop_
_entity_poly.entity_id
_entity_poly.type
_entity_poly.pdbx_seq_one_letter_code
_entity_poly.pdbx_strand_id
1 'polypeptide(L)' 'MKIEEIYDFLNELSPFELQEKWDNSGLLIGEMSREVSKIVLSLDIDEALLDESEEG' A
#
# COMPACT_ATOMS: atom_id res chain seq x y z
N MET A 1 -1.62 -10.17 9.06
CA MET A 1 -2.76 -9.38 8.56
C MET A 1 -2.74 -9.51 7.04
N LYS A 2 -3.89 -9.74 6.41
CA LYS A 2 -3.94 -9.80 4.95
C LYS A 2 -3.90 -8.38 4.36
N ILE A 3 -3.35 -8.24 3.15
CA ILE A 3 -3.37 -6.97 2.42
C ILE A 3 -4.81 -6.47 2.23
N GLU A 4 -5.77 -7.38 1.98
CA GLU A 4 -7.21 -7.07 1.89
C GLU A 4 -7.72 -6.28 3.10
N GLU A 5 -7.36 -6.69 4.32
CA GLU A 5 -7.81 -6.03 5.56
C GLU A 5 -7.27 -4.59 5.68
N ILE A 6 -6.03 -4.36 5.23
CA ILE A 6 -5.42 -3.02 5.20
C ILE A 6 -6.09 -2.17 4.12
N TYR A 7 -6.33 -2.77 2.95
CA TYR A 7 -6.93 -2.10 1.80
C TYR A 7 -8.34 -1.59 2.13
N ASP A 8 -9.17 -2.43 2.76
CA ASP A 8 -10.52 -2.08 3.18
C ASP A 8 -10.50 -0.92 4.18
N PHE A 9 -9.59 -0.97 5.17
CA PHE A 9 -9.42 0.12 6.14
C PHE A 9 -9.01 1.44 5.46
N LEU A 10 -8.07 1.41 4.51
CA LEU A 10 -7.67 2.60 3.77
C LEU A 10 -8.83 3.16 2.94
N ASN A 11 -9.64 2.29 2.32
CA ASN A 11 -10.81 2.71 1.54
C ASN A 11 -11.92 3.32 2.42
N GLU A 12 -12.07 2.88 3.67
CA GLU A 12 -12.98 3.52 4.63
C GLU A 12 -12.48 4.91 5.04
N LEU A 13 -11.16 5.04 5.27
CA LEU A 13 -10.54 6.29 5.68
C LEU A 13 -10.51 7.33 4.55
N SER A 14 -10.17 6.89 3.34
CA SER A 14 -10.07 7.70 2.13
C SER A 14 -10.49 6.85 0.93
N PRO A 15 -11.76 6.92 0.51
CA PRO A 15 -12.27 6.06 -0.55
C PRO A 15 -11.49 6.22 -1.85
N PHE A 16 -11.01 5.08 -2.39
CA PHE A 16 -10.24 5.06 -3.63
C PHE A 16 -11.05 5.55 -4.83
N GLU A 17 -12.38 5.50 -4.76
CA GLU A 17 -13.27 6.03 -5.82
C GLU A 17 -13.16 7.57 -5.98
N LEU A 18 -12.70 8.28 -4.95
CA LEU A 18 -12.55 9.74 -4.99
C LEU A 18 -11.28 10.19 -5.74
N GLN A 19 -10.41 9.26 -6.12
CA GLN A 19 -9.22 9.59 -6.91
C GLN A 19 -9.61 10.13 -8.29
N GLU A 20 -8.75 11.00 -8.84
CA GLU A 20 -8.95 11.50 -10.20
C GLU A 20 -8.77 10.38 -11.22
N LYS A 21 -9.38 10.52 -12.41
CA LYS A 21 -9.33 9.47 -13.46
C LYS A 21 -7.93 9.13 -13.96
N TRP A 22 -6.98 10.03 -13.77
CA TRP A 22 -5.59 9.87 -14.17
C TRP A 22 -4.70 9.38 -13.03
N ASP A 23 -5.22 9.29 -11.81
CA ASP A 23 -4.49 8.78 -10.66
C ASP A 23 -4.44 7.24 -10.70
N ASN A 24 -3.47 6.67 -9.99
CA ASN A 24 -3.24 5.24 -9.91
C ASN A 24 -3.00 4.85 -8.45
N SER A 25 -4.05 4.98 -7.65
CA SER A 25 -4.07 4.66 -6.22
C SER A 25 -4.62 3.25 -5.96
N GLY A 26 -4.18 2.63 -4.86
CA GLY A 26 -4.61 1.30 -4.42
C GLY A 26 -3.47 0.28 -4.40
N LEU A 27 -3.78 -1.01 -4.62
CA LEU A 27 -2.78 -2.06 -4.70
C LEU A 27 -2.18 -2.10 -6.11
N LEU A 28 -0.95 -1.60 -6.27
CA LEU A 28 -0.30 -1.52 -7.57
C LEU A 28 0.42 -2.80 -7.97
N ILE A 29 1.03 -3.48 -7.01
CA ILE A 29 1.79 -4.72 -7.23
C ILE A 29 1.53 -5.65 -6.04
N GLY A 30 1.21 -6.92 -6.33
CA GLY A 30 1.02 -7.96 -5.32
C GLY A 30 -0.38 -8.57 -5.34
N GLU A 31 -0.77 -9.20 -4.23
CA GLU A 31 -1.99 -9.98 -4.10
C GLU A 31 -2.71 -9.66 -2.77
N MET A 32 -4.03 -9.43 -2.82
CA MET A 32 -4.86 -9.10 -1.64
C MET A 32 -4.80 -10.17 -0.54
N SER A 33 -4.66 -11.44 -0.92
CA SER A 33 -4.60 -12.57 0.01
C SER A 33 -3.28 -12.72 0.76
N ARG A 34 -2.24 -11.98 0.38
CA ARG A 34 -0.91 -12.09 0.99
C ARG A 34 -0.95 -11.62 2.44
N GLU A 35 -0.33 -12.39 3.33
CA GLU A 35 -0.11 -11.96 4.71
C GLU A 35 1.12 -11.07 4.82
N VAL A 36 1.00 -10.01 5.63
CA VAL A 36 2.07 -9.08 5.97
C VAL A 36 2.16 -8.88 7.48
N SER A 37 3.36 -8.59 7.94
CA SER A 37 3.73 -8.34 9.35
C SER A 37 4.27 -6.92 9.58
N LYS A 38 4.69 -6.23 8.51
CA LYS A 38 5.31 -4.90 8.55
C LYS A 38 4.70 -4.01 7.46
N ILE A 39 4.52 -2.74 7.78
CA ILE A 39 4.06 -1.69 6.86
C ILE A 39 5.09 -0.57 6.91
N VAL A 40 5.49 -0.07 5.75
CA VAL A 40 6.37 1.10 5.60
C VAL A 40 5.57 2.20 4.94
N LEU A 41 5.66 3.42 5.45
CA LEU A 41 5.02 4.61 4.87
C LEU A 41 6.10 5.50 4.25
N SER A 42 5.95 5.85 2.98
CA SER A 42 6.88 6.71 2.24
C SER A 42 6.13 7.66 1.30
N LEU A 43 6.84 8.70 0.84
CA LEU A 43 6.39 9.56 -0.25
C LEU A 43 6.82 8.99 -1.61
N ASP A 44 8.09 8.65 -1.72
CA ASP A 44 8.69 8.05 -2.91
C ASP A 44 9.17 6.63 -2.58
N ILE A 45 8.98 5.70 -3.52
CA ILE A 45 9.49 4.32 -3.43
C ILE A 45 10.75 4.25 -4.31
N ASP A 46 11.91 4.54 -3.73
CA ASP A 46 13.21 4.56 -4.40
C ASP A 46 14.22 3.62 -3.71
N GLU A 47 15.44 3.54 -4.28
CA GLU A 47 16.51 2.67 -3.77
C GLU A 47 16.91 3.02 -2.33
N ALA A 48 16.91 4.30 -1.97
CA ALA A 48 17.27 4.75 -0.62
C ALA A 48 16.24 4.27 0.41
N LEU A 49 14.94 4.36 0.11
CA LEU A 49 13.90 3.80 0.97
C LEU A 49 14.06 2.29 1.14
N LEU A 50 14.36 1.58 0.06
CA LEU A 50 14.53 0.13 0.10
C LEU A 50 15.72 -0.29 0.97
N ASP A 51 16.82 0.45 0.91
CA ASP A 51 18.01 0.20 1.74
C ASP A 51 17.76 0.51 3.23
N GLU A 52 16.96 1.53 3.55
CA GLU A 52 16.60 1.88 4.93
C GLU A 52 15.55 0.92 5.54
N SER A 53 14.74 0.29 4.69
CA SER A 53 13.67 -0.60 5.10
C SER A 53 14.21 -2.00 5.39
N GLU A 54 14.07 -2.50 6.62
CA GLU A 54 14.47 -3.89 6.88
C GLU A 54 13.57 -4.85 6.07
N GLU A 55 14.21 -5.83 5.42
CA GLU A 55 13.54 -6.94 4.72
C GLU A 55 12.58 -7.69 5.65
N GLY A 56 11.40 -8.01 5.12
CA GLY A 56 10.32 -8.72 5.82
C GLY A 56 10.25 -10.19 5.49
#